data_AF-A0A8C9UBP0-F1
#
_entry.id   AF-A0A8C9UBP0-F1
#
_cell.length_a   1.000
_cell.length_b   1.000
_cell.length_c   1.000
_cell.angle_alpha   90.00
_cell.angle_beta   90.00
_cell.angle_gamma   90.00
#
_symmetry.space_group_name_H-M   'P 1'
#
loop_
_entity.id
_entity.type
_entity.pdbx_description
1 polymer ?
#
loop_
_entity_poly.entity_id
_entity_poly.type
_entity_poly.pdbx_seq_one_letter_code
_entity_poly.pdbx_strand_id
1 'polypeptide(L)'
;GTGNAGGEGWEPRGAEGSGGPRRAAWQRPPRAAAGQARDSAAPLCFHLDSALVGALIGNDGCTPGPGLPPIEKNFYKESPRTASMSQEEVELWRKENNDITCDDLKEGEKRCIPNPVCKFEDVFEHYPDIMANIRKVGFQKPTPIQSQAWPIILQGIDLIGIAQTGTGKTLAYLMPGFIHLTSQPISKDQRGGPGMLVLAPTRELALQVEAECSKYAYKGIKSICVYGGGDRKGQIDTVTKGVDIVIATPGRLNDLQMNNFINLKSITYLVLDEADRMLDMGFEPQIMKILIDVRPDRQTVMTSATWPDGVRRLAKSYLKNPMIVYVGTLDLAAVSTVQQKVIVIPEEEKRSFMHSFIKSMKPKDKVIIFVGKKADDLASDFGIQGIPVQSLHGNREQCDREQALDDFKKGKVRILVATDLASRGLDVHDITHVFNFDFPRNIEEYVHRVGRTGRAGRSGEAVTLVTSNDWRFASELIDILERANQVIPDELIAMAERYKQSQMRKEIEKDIPRPWRKPSK
;
A
#
# COMPACT_ATOMS: atom_id res chain seq x y z
N GLY A 1 -54.74 4.76 30.24
CA GLY A 1 -55.97 4.62 29.43
C GLY A 1 -55.54 4.19 28.04
N THR A 2 -55.89 2.97 27.64
CA THR A 2 -56.96 2.65 26.65
C THR A 2 -56.51 3.00 25.23
N GLY A 3 -56.37 2.10 24.25
CA GLY A 3 -56.80 0.71 24.11
C GLY A 3 -57.42 0.50 22.72
N ASN A 4 -57.24 -0.72 22.17
CA ASN A 4 -57.89 -1.37 21.01
C ASN A 4 -57.47 -1.00 19.57
N ALA A 5 -57.55 -1.90 18.57
CA ALA A 5 -57.57 -3.37 18.43
C ALA A 5 -57.98 -3.70 16.97
N GLY A 6 -57.59 -4.88 16.46
CA GLY A 6 -58.14 -5.54 15.27
C GLY A 6 -57.06 -5.81 14.20
N GLY A 7 -56.60 -7.03 13.91
CA GLY A 7 -57.05 -8.37 14.30
C GLY A 7 -57.99 -8.97 13.27
N GLU A 8 -57.45 -9.64 12.24
CA GLU A 8 -58.12 -10.71 11.50
C GLU A 8 -57.05 -11.58 10.80
N GLY A 9 -57.00 -12.86 11.16
CA GLY A 9 -56.36 -13.91 10.37
C GLY A 9 -57.43 -14.76 9.70
N TRP A 10 -57.03 -15.68 8.83
CA TRP A 10 -57.50 -17.07 8.74
C TRP A 10 -56.75 -17.85 7.64
N GLU A 11 -56.71 -19.15 7.86
CA GLU A 11 -55.77 -20.20 7.46
C GLU A 11 -56.01 -20.90 6.10
N PRO A 12 -55.18 -21.89 5.68
CA PRO A 12 -54.93 -22.30 4.29
C PRO A 12 -55.72 -23.55 3.84
N ARG A 13 -55.70 -23.84 2.52
CA ARG A 13 -56.12 -25.14 1.94
C ARG A 13 -55.21 -25.58 0.78
N GLY A 14 -54.69 -26.82 0.86
CA GLY A 14 -54.41 -27.69 -0.31
C GLY A 14 -55.70 -28.43 -0.74
N ALA A 15 -55.79 -29.29 -1.76
CA ALA A 15 -54.87 -29.90 -2.72
C ALA A 15 -55.72 -30.49 -3.89
N GLU A 16 -55.04 -31.14 -4.88
CA GLU A 16 -55.55 -32.01 -5.98
C GLU A 16 -56.18 -31.32 -7.21
N GLY A 17 -55.99 -31.70 -8.49
CA GLY A 17 -55.24 -32.76 -9.19
C GLY A 17 -55.82 -32.97 -10.62
N SER A 18 -55.03 -33.51 -11.57
CA SER A 18 -55.31 -33.97 -12.97
C SER A 18 -54.88 -33.02 -14.11
N GLY A 19 -54.25 -33.41 -15.23
CA GLY A 19 -53.67 -34.67 -15.70
C GLY A 19 -53.11 -34.57 -17.15
N GLY A 20 -51.82 -34.93 -17.36
CA GLY A 20 -51.16 -35.48 -18.58
C GLY A 20 -51.02 -34.64 -19.89
N PRO A 21 -50.18 -35.06 -20.90
CA PRO A 21 -49.24 -36.20 -20.95
C PRO A 21 -47.81 -35.93 -21.54
N ARG A 22 -46.80 -36.59 -20.92
CA ARG A 22 -45.68 -37.46 -21.42
C ARG A 22 -44.82 -37.22 -22.71
N ARG A 23 -43.50 -37.47 -22.47
CA ARG A 23 -42.35 -37.97 -23.30
C ARG A 23 -41.53 -36.90 -24.07
N ALA A 24 -40.19 -36.91 -24.07
CA ALA A 24 -39.24 -38.03 -24.16
C ALA A 24 -37.90 -37.82 -23.41
N ALA A 25 -37.19 -38.93 -23.21
CA ALA A 25 -36.01 -39.15 -22.38
C ALA A 25 -34.70 -39.18 -23.18
N TRP A 26 -33.57 -38.91 -22.52
CA TRP A 26 -32.24 -39.44 -22.89
C TRP A 26 -31.42 -39.79 -21.62
N GLN A 27 -30.62 -40.84 -21.77
CA GLN A 27 -30.18 -41.81 -20.76
C GLN A 27 -28.88 -41.43 -20.03
N ARG A 28 -28.69 -42.00 -18.83
CA ARG A 28 -27.42 -42.00 -18.05
C ARG A 28 -26.63 -43.30 -18.28
N PRO A 29 -25.28 -43.25 -18.35
CA PRO A 29 -24.43 -44.44 -18.17
C PRO A 29 -23.97 -44.62 -16.70
N PRO A 30 -23.38 -45.78 -16.34
CA PRO A 30 -23.53 -46.40 -15.02
C PRO A 30 -22.42 -46.07 -14.00
N ARG A 31 -22.74 -46.32 -12.72
CA ARG A 31 -21.87 -46.26 -11.54
C ARG A 31 -20.74 -47.29 -11.60
N ALA A 32 -19.53 -46.87 -11.24
CA ALA A 32 -18.46 -47.76 -10.77
C ALA A 32 -17.87 -47.26 -9.44
N ALA A 33 -17.82 -48.20 -8.48
CA ALA A 33 -17.04 -48.34 -7.26
C ALA A 33 -16.58 -47.11 -6.45
N ALA A 34 -17.03 -47.07 -5.20
CA ALA A 34 -16.54 -46.21 -4.14
C ALA A 34 -15.12 -46.63 -3.67
N GLY A 35 -14.22 -45.65 -3.61
CA GLY A 35 -12.97 -45.72 -2.85
C GLY A 35 -12.86 -44.47 -1.98
N GLN A 36 -12.86 -44.65 -0.65
CA GLN A 36 -12.65 -43.59 0.33
C GLN A 36 -11.22 -43.07 0.24
N ALA A 37 -11.05 -41.76 0.03
CA ALA A 37 -9.82 -41.05 0.33
C ALA A 37 -10.15 -39.74 1.04
N ARG A 38 -9.60 -39.61 2.25
CA ARG A 38 -9.80 -38.51 3.20
C ARG A 38 -9.15 -37.21 2.73
N ASP A 39 -9.73 -36.12 3.22
CA ASP A 39 -9.35 -34.71 3.07
C ASP A 39 -7.83 -34.42 3.12
N SER A 40 -7.37 -33.67 2.12
CA SER A 40 -6.23 -32.74 2.22
C SER A 40 -6.23 -31.77 1.03
N ALA A 41 -7.22 -30.86 0.99
CA ALA A 41 -7.20 -29.74 0.06
C ALA A 41 -6.38 -28.59 0.67
N ALA A 42 -5.07 -28.59 0.45
CA ALA A 42 -4.29 -27.37 0.50
C ALA A 42 -4.69 -26.49 -0.70
N PRO A 43 -4.82 -25.15 -0.56
CA PRO A 43 -5.14 -24.30 -1.70
C PRO A 43 -3.96 -24.32 -2.67
N LEU A 44 -4.21 -24.78 -3.90
CA LEU A 44 -3.28 -24.66 -5.02
C LEU A 44 -3.03 -23.17 -5.28
N CYS A 45 -1.96 -22.64 -4.71
CA CYS A 45 -1.43 -21.32 -5.04
C CYS A 45 -0.83 -21.44 -6.45
N PHE A 46 -1.56 -20.99 -7.47
CA PHE A 46 -0.99 -20.81 -8.81
C PHE A 46 0.00 -19.65 -8.75
N HIS A 47 1.29 -19.95 -8.56
CA HIS A 47 2.34 -19.01 -8.90
C HIS A 47 2.43 -18.96 -10.44
N LEU A 48 1.79 -17.95 -11.03
CA LEU A 48 2.03 -17.56 -12.41
C LEU A 48 3.46 -17.01 -12.53
N ASP A 49 4.20 -17.50 -13.52
CA ASP A 49 5.55 -17.04 -13.82
C ASP A 49 5.53 -15.54 -14.17
N SER A 50 6.42 -14.75 -13.57
CA SER A 50 6.58 -13.32 -13.86
C SER A 50 6.81 -13.05 -15.35
N ALA A 51 7.49 -13.95 -16.06
CA ALA A 51 7.71 -13.83 -17.49
C ALA A 51 6.39 -13.93 -18.28
N LEU A 52 5.52 -14.89 -17.91
CA LEU A 52 4.21 -15.05 -18.53
C LEU A 52 3.29 -13.86 -18.25
N VAL A 53 3.37 -13.29 -17.04
CA VAL A 53 2.64 -12.07 -16.67
C VAL A 53 3.12 -10.89 -17.52
N GLY A 54 4.44 -10.69 -17.62
CA GLY A 54 5.05 -9.65 -18.45
C GLY A 54 4.64 -9.74 -19.92
N ALA A 55 4.59 -10.97 -20.46
CA ALA A 55 4.12 -11.24 -21.81
C ALA A 55 2.62 -10.90 -21.99
N LEU A 56 1.76 -11.29 -21.05
CA LEU A 56 0.32 -11.04 -21.11
C LEU A 56 -0.04 -9.54 -21.06
N ILE A 57 0.75 -8.75 -20.33
CA ILE A 57 0.55 -7.29 -20.24
C ILE A 57 1.41 -6.50 -21.23
N GLY A 58 2.12 -7.18 -22.14
CA GLY A 58 2.86 -6.63 -23.27
C GLY A 58 4.16 -5.88 -22.93
N ASN A 59 4.81 -6.20 -21.81
CA ASN A 59 6.06 -5.54 -21.40
C ASN A 59 7.31 -6.01 -22.16
N ASP A 60 7.26 -7.15 -22.85
CA ASP A 60 8.40 -7.79 -23.56
C ASP A 60 8.76 -7.13 -24.91
N GLY A 61 8.76 -5.80 -24.98
CA GLY A 61 9.26 -5.10 -26.17
C GLY A 61 8.39 -5.25 -27.42
N CYS A 62 7.18 -5.81 -27.32
CA CYS A 62 6.23 -5.83 -28.42
C CYS A 62 5.90 -4.39 -28.84
N THR A 63 6.00 -4.14 -30.15
CA THR A 63 5.51 -2.93 -30.80
C THR A 63 4.04 -2.71 -30.43
N PRO A 64 3.56 -1.45 -30.31
CA PRO A 64 2.14 -1.19 -30.05
C PRO A 64 1.31 -1.97 -31.07
N GLY A 65 0.35 -2.76 -30.59
CA GLY A 65 -0.56 -3.48 -31.48
C GLY A 65 -1.18 -2.50 -32.49
N PRO A 66 -1.42 -2.93 -33.75
CA PRO A 66 -1.97 -2.04 -34.77
C PRO A 66 -3.28 -1.41 -34.27
N GLY A 67 -3.31 -0.09 -34.10
CA GLY A 67 -4.52 0.69 -33.78
C GLY A 67 -4.53 1.49 -32.48
N LEU A 68 -3.47 1.47 -31.66
CA LEU A 68 -3.40 2.34 -30.47
C LEU A 68 -2.96 3.77 -30.83
N PRO A 69 -3.62 4.83 -30.32
CA PRO A 69 -3.19 6.21 -30.55
C PRO A 69 -1.79 6.50 -29.99
N PRO A 70 -1.00 7.38 -30.63
CA PRO A 70 0.33 7.74 -30.15
C PRO A 70 0.29 8.39 -28.75
N ILE A 71 1.35 8.16 -27.97
CA ILE A 71 1.58 8.78 -26.66
C ILE A 71 2.79 9.70 -26.77
N GLU A 72 2.64 10.95 -26.32
CA GLU A 72 3.78 11.83 -26.07
C GLU A 72 4.35 11.49 -24.69
N LYS A 73 5.66 11.27 -24.59
CA LYS A 73 6.30 10.80 -23.35
C LYS A 73 7.31 11.77 -22.74
N ASN A 74 8.04 12.53 -23.57
CA ASN A 74 9.11 13.40 -23.09
C ASN A 74 8.67 14.87 -23.07
N PHE A 75 8.42 15.36 -21.86
CA PHE A 75 8.04 16.73 -21.56
C PHE A 75 9.13 17.49 -20.79
N TYR A 76 10.24 16.82 -20.48
CA TYR A 76 11.29 17.38 -19.65
C TYR A 76 12.09 18.42 -20.43
N LYS A 77 12.17 19.63 -19.86
CA LYS A 77 13.02 20.70 -20.33
C LYS A 77 13.97 21.05 -19.20
N GLU A 78 15.22 20.63 -19.36
CA GLU A 78 16.24 20.85 -18.34
C GLU A 78 16.53 22.34 -18.19
N SER A 79 16.54 22.83 -16.95
CA SER A 79 16.89 24.22 -16.68
C SER A 79 18.38 24.47 -16.90
N PRO A 80 18.79 25.69 -17.29
CA PRO A 80 20.20 26.04 -17.40
C PRO A 80 20.98 25.80 -16.10
N ARG A 81 20.33 25.99 -14.94
CA ARG A 81 20.94 25.72 -13.62
C ARG A 81 21.24 24.24 -13.45
N THR A 82 20.25 23.38 -13.70
CA THR A 82 20.39 21.92 -13.58
C THR A 82 21.41 21.38 -14.57
N ALA A 83 21.42 21.88 -15.81
CA ALA A 83 22.39 21.49 -16.84
C ALA A 83 23.83 21.91 -16.50
N SER A 84 24.01 23.02 -15.77
CA SER A 84 25.33 23.53 -15.38
C SER A 84 25.98 22.80 -14.21
N MET A 85 25.25 21.92 -13.51
CA MET A 85 25.80 21.19 -12.36
C MET A 85 26.87 20.19 -12.81
N SER A 86 28.05 20.27 -12.20
CA SER A 86 29.10 19.27 -12.34
C SER A 86 28.70 17.95 -11.65
N GLN A 87 29.33 16.84 -12.05
CA GLN A 87 29.06 15.53 -11.44
C GLN A 87 29.37 15.54 -9.93
N GLU A 88 30.44 16.21 -9.51
CA GLU A 88 30.81 16.34 -8.09
C GLU A 88 29.74 17.10 -7.29
N GLU A 89 29.19 18.19 -7.83
CA GLU A 89 28.10 18.93 -7.19
C GLU A 89 26.82 18.09 -7.11
N VAL A 90 26.52 17.31 -8.14
CA VAL A 90 25.35 16.42 -8.17
C VAL A 90 25.48 15.32 -7.12
N GLU A 91 26.64 14.67 -7.05
CA GLU A 91 26.93 13.62 -6.06
C GLU A 91 26.88 14.15 -4.63
N LEU A 92 27.49 15.32 -4.39
CA LEU A 92 27.44 15.98 -3.09
C LEU A 92 26.00 16.35 -2.72
N TRP A 93 25.24 16.93 -3.64
CA TRP A 93 23.85 17.30 -3.39
C TRP A 93 22.98 16.08 -3.05
N ARG A 94 23.14 14.99 -3.80
CA ARG A 94 22.45 13.71 -3.54
C ARG A 94 22.78 13.18 -2.14
N LYS A 95 24.06 13.19 -1.77
CA LYS A 95 24.52 12.76 -0.45
C LYS A 95 23.92 13.60 0.68
N GLU A 96 23.95 14.92 0.55
CA GLU A 96 23.43 15.86 1.55
C GLU A 96 21.89 15.83 1.67
N ASN A 97 21.18 15.53 0.59
CA ASN A 97 19.72 15.52 0.55
C ASN A 97 19.16 14.12 0.85
N ASN A 98 19.52 13.58 2.00
CA ASN A 98 19.13 12.25 2.48
C ASN A 98 19.71 11.11 1.63
N ASP A 99 21.01 11.15 1.32
CA ASP A 99 21.72 10.01 0.71
C ASP A 99 21.01 9.39 -0.49
N ILE A 100 20.63 10.25 -1.45
CA ILE A 100 19.91 9.82 -2.65
C ILE A 100 20.82 8.92 -3.48
N THR A 101 20.36 7.71 -3.79
CA THR A 101 21.05 6.82 -4.72
C THR A 101 20.14 6.50 -5.89
N CYS A 102 20.72 6.40 -7.09
CA CYS A 102 19.98 6.19 -8.32
C CYS A 102 20.66 5.11 -9.16
N ASP A 103 19.88 4.31 -9.87
CA ASP A 103 20.41 3.39 -10.89
C ASP A 103 19.45 3.29 -12.08
N ASP A 104 20.00 2.94 -13.25
CA ASP A 104 19.22 2.56 -14.42
C ASP A 104 19.15 1.04 -14.52
N LEU A 105 17.94 0.49 -14.42
CA LEU A 105 17.68 -0.95 -14.47
C LEU A 105 17.45 -1.46 -15.91
N LYS A 106 17.68 -0.62 -16.92
CA LYS A 106 17.69 -1.05 -18.33
C LYS A 106 18.79 -2.08 -18.56
N GLU A 107 18.46 -3.16 -19.24
CA GLU A 107 19.44 -4.15 -19.67
C GLU A 107 20.34 -3.61 -20.80
N GLY A 108 21.65 -3.87 -20.72
CA GLY A 108 22.64 -3.39 -21.68
C GLY A 108 23.18 -1.99 -21.33
N GLU A 109 23.18 -1.08 -22.31
CA GLU A 109 23.72 0.27 -22.12
C GLU A 109 22.79 1.12 -21.23
N LYS A 110 23.31 1.46 -20.05
CA LYS A 110 22.67 2.33 -19.06
C LYS A 110 22.57 3.76 -19.59
N ARG A 111 21.43 4.41 -19.36
CA ARG A 111 21.22 5.83 -19.65
C ARG A 111 21.91 6.69 -18.60
N CYS A 112 22.22 7.92 -18.98
CA CYS A 112 22.65 8.93 -18.02
C CYS A 112 21.48 9.26 -17.07
N ILE A 113 21.76 9.28 -15.77
CA ILE A 113 20.77 9.64 -14.75
C ILE A 113 20.64 11.16 -14.73
N PRO A 114 19.42 11.72 -14.94
CA PRO A 114 19.22 13.17 -14.92
C PRO A 114 19.66 13.81 -13.62
N ASN A 115 20.21 15.02 -13.71
CA ASN A 115 20.61 15.81 -12.56
C ASN A 115 19.38 16.14 -11.68
N PRO A 116 19.51 16.15 -10.34
CA PRO A 116 18.42 16.49 -9.45
C PRO A 116 18.04 17.97 -9.60
N VAL A 117 16.73 18.26 -9.55
CA VAL A 117 16.26 19.65 -9.57
C VAL A 117 16.25 20.24 -8.17
N CYS A 118 16.78 21.46 -8.02
CA CYS A 118 16.96 22.09 -6.71
C CYS A 118 15.81 23.02 -6.33
N LYS A 119 15.10 23.58 -7.31
CA LYS A 119 13.93 24.44 -7.13
C LYS A 119 12.76 23.99 -7.99
N PHE A 120 11.56 24.43 -7.65
CA PHE A 120 10.36 24.13 -8.44
C PHE A 120 10.44 24.73 -9.85
N GLU A 121 11.02 25.93 -9.98
CA GLU A 121 11.22 26.62 -11.25
C GLU A 121 12.08 25.81 -12.22
N ASP A 122 13.02 25.01 -11.71
CA ASP A 122 13.94 24.22 -12.55
C ASP A 122 13.22 23.15 -13.37
N VAL A 123 11.94 22.89 -13.07
CA VAL A 123 11.08 21.93 -13.79
C VAL A 123 9.78 22.58 -14.27
N PHE A 124 9.17 23.42 -13.44
CA PHE A 124 7.80 23.88 -13.62
C PHE A 124 7.67 25.31 -14.12
N GLU A 125 8.76 26.01 -14.46
CA GLU A 125 8.71 27.39 -14.95
C GLU A 125 7.76 27.58 -16.15
N HIS A 126 7.71 26.60 -17.06
CA HIS A 126 6.82 26.62 -18.23
C HIS A 126 5.35 26.22 -17.93
N TYR A 127 5.03 25.92 -16.67
CA TYR A 127 3.71 25.49 -16.22
C TYR A 127 3.18 26.45 -15.13
N PRO A 128 2.75 27.67 -15.51
CA PRO A 128 2.41 28.73 -14.55
C PRO A 128 1.29 28.35 -13.58
N ASP A 129 0.30 27.57 -14.03
CA ASP A 129 -0.79 27.09 -13.18
C ASP A 129 -0.28 26.14 -12.07
N ILE A 130 0.69 25.28 -12.41
CA ILE A 130 1.33 24.36 -11.46
C ILE A 130 2.12 25.19 -10.43
N MET A 131 2.92 26.15 -10.89
CA MET A 131 3.67 27.05 -10.01
C MET A 131 2.77 27.88 -9.09
N ALA A 132 1.63 28.38 -9.59
CA ALA A 132 0.66 29.11 -8.80
C ALA A 132 0.07 28.22 -7.68
N ASN A 133 -0.27 26.96 -7.99
CA ASN A 133 -0.75 26.02 -6.99
C ASN A 133 0.32 25.69 -5.94
N ILE A 134 1.58 25.45 -6.35
CA ILE A 134 2.70 25.21 -5.42
C ILE A 134 2.86 26.39 -4.45
N ARG A 135 2.85 27.62 -4.97
CA ARG A 135 2.95 28.84 -4.15
C ARG A 135 1.77 29.00 -3.19
N LYS A 136 0.55 28.68 -3.63
CA LYS A 136 -0.67 28.72 -2.81
C LYS A 136 -0.62 27.74 -1.64
N VAL A 137 -0.07 26.53 -1.87
CA VAL A 137 0.11 25.52 -0.82
C VAL A 137 1.25 25.90 0.15
N GLY A 138 2.18 26.75 -0.28
CA GLY A 138 3.22 27.33 0.57
C GLY A 138 4.48 26.48 0.68
N PHE A 139 4.75 25.59 -0.29
CA PHE A 139 6.00 24.82 -0.30
C PHE A 139 7.19 25.70 -0.67
N GLN A 140 8.27 25.59 0.11
CA GLN A 140 9.46 26.41 -0.09
C GLN A 140 10.46 25.80 -1.08
N LYS A 141 10.63 24.47 -1.03
CA LYS A 141 11.53 23.73 -1.92
C LYS A 141 11.01 22.31 -2.19
N PRO A 142 11.41 21.68 -3.30
CA PRO A 142 11.13 20.27 -3.55
C PRO A 142 11.70 19.38 -2.45
N THR A 143 11.04 18.25 -2.19
CA THR A 143 11.61 17.19 -1.34
C THR A 143 12.66 16.39 -2.12
N PRO A 144 13.59 15.67 -1.44
CA PRO A 144 14.62 14.90 -2.13
C PRO A 144 14.10 13.91 -3.18
N ILE A 145 13.00 13.20 -2.87
CA ILE A 145 12.39 12.27 -3.83
C ILE A 145 11.79 13.00 -5.03
N GLN A 146 11.19 14.17 -4.81
CA GLN A 146 10.63 15.00 -5.89
C GLN A 146 11.74 15.52 -6.81
N SER A 147 12.82 16.05 -6.22
CA SER A 147 13.99 16.59 -6.93
C SER A 147 14.59 15.61 -7.93
N GLN A 148 14.65 14.33 -7.58
CA GLN A 148 15.24 13.33 -8.46
C GLN A 148 14.19 12.61 -9.34
N ALA A 149 12.95 12.45 -8.87
CA ALA A 149 11.90 11.76 -9.62
C ALA A 149 11.34 12.58 -10.78
N TRP A 150 11.08 13.88 -10.60
CA TRP A 150 10.47 14.70 -11.64
C TRP A 150 11.22 14.72 -12.98
N PRO A 151 12.56 14.93 -13.03
CA PRO A 151 13.26 14.92 -14.31
C PRO A 151 13.17 13.55 -15.01
N ILE A 152 13.21 12.45 -14.25
CA ILE A 152 13.08 11.08 -14.79
C ILE A 152 11.67 10.85 -15.34
N ILE A 153 10.64 11.15 -14.54
CA ILE A 153 9.25 10.92 -14.93
C ILE A 153 8.88 11.80 -16.12
N LEU A 154 9.30 13.07 -16.16
CA LEU A 154 9.00 13.97 -17.26
C LEU A 154 9.71 13.60 -18.56
N GLN A 155 10.80 12.81 -18.51
CA GLN A 155 11.39 12.19 -19.72
C GLN A 155 10.57 11.01 -20.26
N GLY A 156 9.52 10.59 -19.56
CA GLY A 156 8.69 9.45 -19.93
C GLY A 156 9.29 8.10 -19.56
N ILE A 157 10.28 8.09 -18.68
CA ILE A 157 10.95 6.89 -18.20
C ILE A 157 10.13 6.31 -17.04
N ASP A 158 9.96 4.98 -17.02
CA ASP A 158 9.36 4.27 -15.89
C ASP A 158 10.22 4.45 -14.64
N LEU A 159 9.60 4.65 -13.48
CA LEU A 159 10.33 4.97 -12.25
C LEU A 159 9.94 4.01 -11.11
N ILE A 160 10.94 3.58 -10.36
CA ILE A 160 10.79 3.00 -9.02
C ILE A 160 11.29 4.03 -8.00
N GLY A 161 10.38 4.63 -7.24
CA GLY A 161 10.70 5.61 -6.20
C GLY A 161 10.59 5.00 -4.81
N ILE A 162 11.71 4.80 -4.13
CA ILE A 162 11.77 4.21 -2.79
C ILE A 162 12.15 5.30 -1.80
N ALA A 163 11.18 5.67 -0.98
CA ALA A 163 11.36 6.68 0.06
C ALA A 163 10.36 6.46 1.18
N GLN A 164 10.64 6.99 2.36
CA GLN A 164 9.76 6.83 3.52
C GLN A 164 8.38 7.48 3.34
N THR A 165 7.44 7.10 4.19
CA THR A 165 6.13 7.77 4.21
C THR A 165 6.28 9.22 4.65
N GLY A 166 5.53 10.13 4.03
CA GLY A 166 5.59 11.56 4.36
C GLY A 166 6.74 12.35 3.71
N THR A 167 7.53 11.74 2.83
CA THR A 167 8.62 12.44 2.09
C THR A 167 8.16 13.12 0.81
N GLY A 168 6.85 13.20 0.55
CA GLY A 168 6.30 13.89 -0.61
C GLY A 168 6.21 13.05 -1.90
N LYS A 169 6.23 11.71 -1.80
CA LYS A 169 6.08 10.78 -2.94
C LYS A 169 4.83 11.05 -3.78
N THR A 170 3.72 11.39 -3.14
CA THR A 170 2.44 11.67 -3.82
C THR A 170 2.60 12.78 -4.88
N LEU A 171 3.21 13.89 -4.55
CA LEU A 171 3.46 14.97 -5.52
C LEU A 171 4.61 14.66 -6.49
N ALA A 172 5.49 13.70 -6.15
CA ALA A 172 6.51 13.23 -7.07
C ALA A 172 5.88 12.61 -8.33
N TYR A 173 4.79 11.85 -8.19
CA TYR A 173 4.08 11.24 -9.33
C TYR A 173 2.87 12.03 -9.83
N LEU A 174 2.16 12.81 -8.99
CA LEU A 174 0.98 13.56 -9.43
C LEU A 174 1.33 14.73 -10.34
N MET A 175 2.37 15.50 -10.02
CA MET A 175 2.70 16.73 -10.74
C MET A 175 3.11 16.45 -12.20
N PRO A 176 4.02 15.49 -12.48
CA PRO A 176 4.25 15.05 -13.85
C PRO A 176 3.01 14.43 -14.50
N GLY A 177 2.18 13.71 -13.75
CA GLY A 177 0.95 13.12 -14.25
C GLY A 177 -0.04 14.17 -14.81
N PHE A 178 -0.18 15.31 -14.14
CA PHE A 178 -0.99 16.43 -14.65
C PHE A 178 -0.46 16.97 -15.98
N ILE A 179 0.86 17.15 -16.09
CA ILE A 179 1.51 17.59 -17.33
C ILE A 179 1.26 16.57 -18.43
N HIS A 180 1.58 15.30 -18.15
CA HIS A 180 1.41 14.16 -19.04
C HIS A 180 -0.01 14.12 -19.62
N LEU A 181 -1.03 14.22 -18.76
CA LEU A 181 -2.43 14.18 -19.17
C LEU A 181 -2.79 15.31 -20.13
N THR A 182 -2.31 16.53 -19.91
CA THR A 182 -2.70 17.69 -20.72
C THR A 182 -1.91 17.84 -22.01
N SER A 183 -0.79 17.12 -22.12
CA SER A 183 0.13 17.17 -23.24
C SER A 183 -0.01 15.98 -24.20
N GLN A 184 -1.01 15.10 -24.00
CA GLN A 184 -1.27 14.00 -24.94
C GLN A 184 -1.92 14.50 -26.25
N PRO A 185 -1.61 13.88 -27.40
CA PRO A 185 -2.19 14.24 -28.70
C PRO A 185 -3.71 14.13 -28.74
N ILE A 186 -4.28 13.12 -28.09
CA ILE A 186 -5.73 12.99 -27.94
C ILE A 186 -6.18 13.85 -26.75
N SER A 187 -7.04 14.83 -27.02
CA SER A 187 -7.63 15.67 -25.99
C SER A 187 -8.47 14.87 -24.99
N LYS A 188 -8.60 15.38 -23.75
CA LYS A 188 -9.37 14.71 -22.70
C LYS A 188 -10.81 14.37 -23.09
N ASP A 189 -11.47 15.26 -23.83
CA ASP A 189 -12.88 15.10 -24.22
C ASP A 189 -13.09 14.04 -25.30
N GLN A 190 -12.01 13.68 -26.02
CA GLN A 190 -11.99 12.62 -27.02
C GLN A 190 -11.52 11.27 -26.46
N ARG A 191 -10.96 11.24 -25.24
CA ARG A 191 -10.56 9.99 -24.60
C ARG A 191 -11.82 9.27 -24.12
N GLY A 192 -12.01 8.03 -24.57
CA GLY A 192 -13.13 7.19 -24.14
C GLY A 192 -13.01 6.64 -22.70
N GLY A 193 -12.24 7.30 -21.83
CA GLY A 193 -11.92 6.86 -20.47
C GLY A 193 -10.82 7.70 -19.82
N PRO A 194 -10.44 7.40 -18.56
CA PRO A 194 -9.38 8.11 -17.85
C PRO A 194 -8.01 7.96 -18.54
N GLY A 195 -7.18 8.98 -18.43
CA GLY A 195 -5.80 8.95 -18.94
C GLY A 195 -4.78 8.51 -17.90
N MET A 196 -5.12 8.62 -16.62
CA MET A 196 -4.24 8.33 -15.49
C MET A 196 -4.95 7.45 -14.46
N LEU A 197 -4.21 6.45 -13.95
CA LEU A 197 -4.65 5.57 -12.89
C LEU A 197 -3.63 5.52 -11.76
N VAL A 198 -4.10 5.72 -10.53
CA VAL A 198 -3.33 5.49 -9.31
C VAL A 198 -3.96 4.34 -8.54
N LEU A 199 -3.20 3.27 -8.33
CA LEU A 199 -3.61 2.17 -7.46
C LEU A 199 -2.99 2.35 -6.09
N ALA A 200 -3.83 2.27 -5.06
CA ALA A 200 -3.42 2.33 -3.66
C ALA A 200 -3.96 1.11 -2.88
N PRO A 201 -3.21 0.59 -1.89
CA PRO A 201 -3.59 -0.60 -1.13
C PRO A 201 -4.83 -0.41 -0.24
N THR A 202 -5.03 0.77 0.33
CA THR A 202 -6.13 1.02 1.28
C THR A 202 -7.05 2.13 0.81
N ARG A 203 -8.29 2.08 1.30
CA ARG A 203 -9.32 3.10 0.99
C ARG A 203 -8.90 4.45 1.52
N GLU A 204 -8.35 4.45 2.73
CA GLU A 204 -7.89 5.63 3.46
C GLU A 204 -6.75 6.32 2.70
N LEU A 205 -5.80 5.55 2.16
CA LEU A 205 -4.74 6.10 1.33
C LEU A 205 -5.26 6.61 -0.01
N ALA A 206 -6.17 5.88 -0.67
CA ALA A 206 -6.78 6.33 -1.92
C ALA A 206 -7.51 7.67 -1.74
N LEU A 207 -8.28 7.82 -0.66
CA LEU A 207 -8.94 9.08 -0.29
C LEU A 207 -7.93 10.19 0.03
N GLN A 208 -6.82 9.88 0.69
CA GLN A 208 -5.77 10.86 0.93
C GLN A 208 -5.11 11.35 -0.36
N VAL A 209 -4.83 10.45 -1.30
CA VAL A 209 -4.27 10.81 -2.61
C VAL A 209 -5.26 11.62 -3.41
N GLU A 210 -6.56 11.31 -3.34
CA GLU A 210 -7.61 12.12 -3.98
C GLU A 210 -7.71 13.51 -3.37
N ALA A 211 -7.72 13.62 -2.04
CA ALA A 211 -7.73 14.90 -1.35
C ALA A 211 -6.48 15.74 -1.69
N GLU A 212 -5.31 15.10 -1.85
CA GLU A 212 -4.10 15.79 -2.30
C GLU A 212 -4.23 16.23 -3.77
N CYS A 213 -4.70 15.36 -4.65
CA CYS A 213 -4.92 15.64 -6.07
C CYS A 213 -5.87 16.84 -6.26
N SER A 214 -6.96 16.88 -5.50
CA SER A 214 -8.01 17.91 -5.57
C SER A 214 -7.56 19.30 -5.07
N LYS A 215 -6.40 19.42 -4.40
CA LYS A 215 -5.81 20.73 -4.05
C LYS A 215 -5.27 21.48 -5.26
N TYR A 216 -4.92 20.77 -6.33
CA TYR A 216 -4.27 21.34 -7.52
C TYR A 216 -5.29 21.42 -8.66
N ALA A 217 -5.90 22.59 -8.83
CA ALA A 217 -6.71 22.85 -10.01
C ALA A 217 -5.79 23.05 -11.22
N TYR A 218 -5.81 22.12 -12.18
CA TYR A 218 -5.00 22.21 -13.38
C TYR A 218 -5.83 21.86 -14.62
N LYS A 219 -6.03 22.84 -15.51
CA LYS A 219 -6.70 22.72 -16.82
C LYS A 219 -8.04 21.94 -16.81
N GLY A 220 -8.78 22.05 -15.70
CA GLY A 220 -10.08 21.40 -15.51
C GLY A 220 -10.02 19.87 -15.53
N ILE A 221 -8.93 19.28 -15.05
CA ILE A 221 -8.81 17.83 -14.79
C ILE A 221 -9.81 17.43 -13.69
N LYS A 222 -10.49 16.30 -13.89
CA LYS A 222 -11.42 15.70 -12.94
C LYS A 222 -10.85 14.40 -12.39
N SER A 223 -10.79 14.28 -11.08
CA SER A 223 -10.40 13.07 -10.36
C SER A 223 -11.58 12.41 -9.66
N ILE A 224 -11.47 11.11 -9.40
CA ILE A 224 -12.39 10.38 -8.52
C ILE A 224 -11.62 9.32 -7.71
N CYS A 225 -12.03 9.11 -6.45
CA CYS A 225 -11.61 7.98 -5.64
C CYS A 225 -12.59 6.80 -5.77
N VAL A 226 -12.11 5.63 -6.21
CA VAL A 226 -12.90 4.41 -6.43
C VAL A 226 -12.48 3.32 -5.45
N TYR A 227 -13.36 3.01 -4.50
CA TYR A 227 -13.03 2.07 -3.42
C TYR A 227 -14.26 1.34 -2.87
N GLY A 228 -14.04 0.15 -2.30
CA GLY A 228 -15.10 -0.71 -1.76
C GLY A 228 -15.76 -0.12 -0.50
N GLY A 229 -16.95 -0.61 -0.14
CA GLY A 229 -17.64 -0.21 1.10
C GLY A 229 -18.22 1.21 1.16
N GLY A 230 -17.91 2.08 0.19
CA GLY A 230 -18.61 3.34 -0.04
C GLY A 230 -19.75 3.21 -1.05
N ASP A 231 -20.41 4.34 -1.36
CA ASP A 231 -21.53 4.42 -2.32
C ASP A 231 -21.09 4.00 -3.74
N ARG A 232 -21.45 2.75 -4.10
CA ARG A 232 -21.14 2.19 -5.41
C ARG A 232 -21.88 2.93 -6.53
N LYS A 233 -23.13 3.34 -6.29
CA LYS A 233 -23.95 3.96 -7.33
C LYS A 233 -23.41 5.36 -7.65
N GLY A 234 -23.11 6.16 -6.63
CA GLY A 234 -22.48 7.47 -6.81
C GLY A 234 -21.12 7.41 -7.52
N GLN A 235 -20.31 6.38 -7.23
CA GLN A 235 -19.05 6.15 -7.96
C GLN A 235 -19.29 5.83 -9.44
N ILE A 236 -20.25 4.95 -9.77
CA ILE A 236 -20.63 4.64 -11.16
C ILE A 236 -21.13 5.88 -11.88
N ASP A 237 -22.04 6.63 -11.26
CA ASP A 237 -22.64 7.83 -11.84
C ASP A 237 -21.59 8.92 -12.14
N THR A 238 -20.52 8.99 -11.33
CA THR A 238 -19.43 9.95 -11.54
C THR A 238 -18.46 9.48 -12.62
N VAL A 239 -18.06 8.20 -12.60
CA VAL A 239 -17.16 7.63 -13.62
C VAL A 239 -17.79 7.70 -15.02
N THR A 240 -19.07 7.36 -15.13
CA THR A 240 -19.80 7.36 -16.42
C THR A 240 -20.02 8.75 -17.01
N LYS A 241 -19.96 9.82 -16.19
CA LYS A 241 -19.96 11.22 -16.65
C LYS A 241 -18.62 11.67 -17.26
N GLY A 242 -17.58 10.86 -17.14
CA GLY A 242 -16.23 11.16 -17.63
C GLY A 242 -15.34 11.77 -16.55
N VAL A 243 -14.20 11.12 -16.33
CA VAL A 243 -13.14 11.50 -15.39
C VAL A 243 -11.78 11.33 -16.06
N ASP A 244 -10.80 12.14 -15.67
CA ASP A 244 -9.45 12.13 -16.25
C ASP A 244 -8.48 11.26 -15.42
N ILE A 245 -8.67 11.27 -14.10
CA ILE A 245 -7.84 10.57 -13.12
C ILE A 245 -8.72 9.65 -12.28
N VAL A 246 -8.31 8.38 -12.17
CA VAL A 246 -8.90 7.43 -11.24
C VAL A 246 -7.87 7.09 -10.18
N ILE A 247 -8.23 7.26 -8.91
CA ILE A 247 -7.46 6.82 -7.76
C ILE A 247 -8.25 5.70 -7.11
N ALA A 248 -7.70 4.49 -6.99
CA ALA A 248 -8.52 3.33 -6.66
C ALA A 248 -7.85 2.28 -5.80
N THR A 249 -8.68 1.60 -5.01
CA THR A 249 -8.32 0.28 -4.48
C THR A 249 -8.64 -0.81 -5.51
N PRO A 250 -7.76 -1.83 -5.70
CA PRO A 250 -7.92 -2.80 -6.79
C PRO A 250 -9.28 -3.52 -6.84
N GLY A 251 -9.86 -3.86 -5.69
CA GLY A 251 -11.10 -4.64 -5.63
C GLY A 251 -12.31 -3.94 -6.28
N ARG A 252 -12.56 -2.67 -5.93
CA ARG A 252 -13.69 -1.92 -6.51
C ARG A 252 -13.43 -1.53 -7.96
N LEU A 253 -12.18 -1.24 -8.34
CA LEU A 253 -11.87 -0.95 -9.74
C LEU A 253 -12.14 -2.17 -10.63
N ASN A 254 -11.75 -3.37 -10.18
CA ASN A 254 -12.08 -4.61 -10.88
C ASN A 254 -13.58 -4.81 -11.05
N ASP A 255 -14.40 -4.54 -10.02
CA ASP A 255 -15.87 -4.57 -10.14
C ASP A 255 -16.36 -3.63 -11.25
N LEU A 256 -15.90 -2.38 -11.27
CA LEU A 256 -16.33 -1.42 -12.30
C LEU A 256 -15.86 -1.81 -13.71
N GLN A 257 -14.62 -2.31 -13.83
CA GLN A 257 -14.03 -2.76 -15.09
C GLN A 257 -14.75 -3.98 -15.65
N MET A 258 -14.97 -5.03 -14.84
CA MET A 258 -15.63 -6.26 -15.27
C MET A 258 -17.09 -6.04 -15.70
N ASN A 259 -17.76 -5.06 -15.09
CA ASN A 259 -19.12 -4.68 -15.46
C ASN A 259 -19.17 -3.60 -16.55
N ASN A 260 -18.04 -3.27 -17.18
CA ASN A 260 -17.91 -2.28 -18.25
C ASN A 260 -18.40 -0.86 -17.89
N PHE A 261 -18.36 -0.48 -16.60
CA PHE A 261 -18.64 0.89 -16.17
C PHE A 261 -17.47 1.84 -16.42
N ILE A 262 -16.26 1.29 -16.57
CA ILE A 262 -15.05 2.05 -16.85
C ILE A 262 -14.20 1.36 -17.91
N ASN A 263 -13.64 2.16 -18.82
CA ASN A 263 -12.70 1.70 -19.84
C ASN A 263 -11.28 2.13 -19.48
N LEU A 264 -10.37 1.18 -19.31
CA LEU A 264 -9.00 1.44 -18.88
C LEU A 264 -8.00 1.55 -20.05
N LYS A 265 -8.44 1.32 -21.28
CA LYS A 265 -7.57 1.28 -22.48
C LYS A 265 -6.92 2.63 -22.80
N SER A 266 -7.51 3.73 -22.34
CA SER A 266 -7.00 5.10 -22.52
C SER A 266 -5.93 5.51 -21.51
N ILE A 267 -5.65 4.67 -20.50
CA ILE A 267 -4.63 5.00 -19.49
C ILE A 267 -3.26 4.97 -20.14
N THR A 268 -2.56 6.09 -20.06
CA THR A 268 -1.20 6.27 -20.59
C THR A 268 -0.18 6.51 -19.47
N TYR A 269 -0.65 6.77 -18.24
CA TYR A 269 0.16 6.98 -17.05
C TYR A 269 -0.41 6.18 -15.86
N LEU A 270 0.36 5.22 -15.38
CA LEU A 270 -0.01 4.32 -14.29
C LEU A 270 0.86 4.59 -13.07
N VAL A 271 0.25 4.66 -11.89
CA VAL A 271 0.96 4.73 -10.61
C VAL A 271 0.57 3.53 -9.74
N LEU A 272 1.58 2.86 -9.20
CA LEU A 272 1.45 1.85 -8.16
C LEU A 272 1.99 2.46 -6.85
N ASP A 273 1.12 2.97 -6.00
CA ASP A 273 1.50 3.60 -4.72
C ASP A 273 1.51 2.56 -3.59
N GLU A 274 2.52 2.65 -2.71
CA GLU A 274 2.82 1.68 -1.66
C GLU A 274 2.79 0.22 -2.18
N ALA A 275 3.62 -0.06 -3.19
CA ALA A 275 3.64 -1.34 -3.89
C ALA A 275 4.01 -2.54 -3.01
N ASP A 276 4.88 -2.34 -2.02
CA ASP A 276 5.14 -3.30 -0.93
C ASP A 276 3.86 -3.74 -0.24
N ARG A 277 3.01 -2.78 0.15
CA ARG A 277 1.76 -3.06 0.84
C ARG A 277 0.72 -3.71 -0.06
N MET A 278 0.69 -3.37 -1.34
CA MET A 278 -0.21 -4.05 -2.28
C MET A 278 0.08 -5.55 -2.38
N LEU A 279 1.36 -5.94 -2.30
CA LEU A 279 1.76 -7.35 -2.26
C LEU A 279 1.42 -8.04 -0.94
N ASP A 280 1.71 -7.41 0.19
CA ASP A 280 1.37 -7.94 1.52
C ASP A 280 -0.12 -8.31 1.65
N MET A 281 -0.97 -7.49 1.03
CA MET A 281 -2.42 -7.66 1.05
C MET A 281 -2.93 -8.66 0.03
N GLY A 282 -2.05 -9.26 -0.76
CA GLY A 282 -2.41 -10.22 -1.81
C GLY A 282 -3.17 -9.59 -2.97
N PHE A 283 -2.95 -8.30 -3.26
CA PHE A 283 -3.61 -7.63 -4.39
C PHE A 283 -2.97 -7.92 -5.75
N GLU A 284 -1.83 -8.60 -5.79
CA GLU A 284 -1.13 -8.90 -7.03
C GLU A 284 -2.05 -9.50 -8.14
N PRO A 285 -2.89 -10.53 -7.88
CA PRO A 285 -3.81 -11.04 -8.90
C PRO A 285 -4.85 -10.01 -9.36
N GLN A 286 -5.28 -9.13 -8.47
CA GLN A 286 -6.24 -8.06 -8.78
C GLN A 286 -5.59 -6.96 -9.62
N ILE A 287 -4.32 -6.64 -9.37
CA ILE A 287 -3.53 -5.69 -10.16
C ILE A 287 -3.31 -6.25 -11.56
N MET A 288 -2.89 -7.52 -11.69
CA MET A 288 -2.73 -8.16 -13.00
C MET A 288 -3.98 -8.02 -13.85
N LYS A 289 -5.15 -8.32 -13.27
CA LYS A 289 -6.43 -8.23 -13.96
C LYS A 289 -6.78 -6.83 -14.45
N ILE A 290 -6.46 -5.81 -13.65
CA ILE A 290 -6.63 -4.40 -14.05
C ILE A 290 -5.74 -4.08 -15.24
N LEU A 291 -4.47 -4.51 -15.19
CA LEU A 291 -3.46 -4.14 -16.17
C LEU A 291 -3.59 -4.85 -17.52
N ILE A 292 -4.35 -5.95 -17.61
CA ILE A 292 -4.67 -6.60 -18.89
C ILE A 292 -5.41 -5.66 -19.84
N ASP A 293 -6.28 -4.77 -19.33
CA ASP A 293 -7.03 -3.80 -20.16
C ASP A 293 -6.30 -2.46 -20.30
N VAL A 294 -5.13 -2.31 -19.68
CA VAL A 294 -4.30 -1.11 -19.82
C VAL A 294 -3.27 -1.36 -20.92
N ARG A 295 -3.08 -0.38 -21.80
CA ARG A 295 -2.09 -0.47 -22.88
C ARG A 295 -0.65 -0.71 -22.36
N PRO A 296 0.15 -1.50 -23.10
CA PRO A 296 1.51 -1.88 -22.68
C PRO A 296 2.52 -0.73 -22.78
N ASP A 297 2.31 0.21 -23.69
CA ASP A 297 3.21 1.34 -23.95
C ASP A 297 2.95 2.55 -23.03
N ARG A 298 2.15 2.37 -21.98
CA ARG A 298 2.00 3.35 -20.88
C ARG A 298 3.34 3.71 -20.24
N GLN A 299 3.37 4.78 -19.46
CA GLN A 299 4.42 5.03 -18.48
C GLN A 299 3.95 4.51 -17.11
N THR A 300 4.83 3.84 -16.37
CA THR A 300 4.55 3.30 -15.05
C THR A 300 5.49 3.89 -13.99
N VAL A 301 4.91 4.44 -12.92
CA VAL A 301 5.63 4.88 -11.73
C VAL A 301 5.23 4.00 -10.55
N MET A 302 6.18 3.28 -9.99
CA MET A 302 6.01 2.52 -8.76
C MET A 302 6.63 3.28 -7.61
N THR A 303 5.89 3.42 -6.50
CA THR A 303 6.46 3.97 -5.28
C THR A 303 6.28 3.00 -4.12
N SER A 304 7.28 2.97 -3.25
CA SER A 304 7.33 2.04 -2.13
C SER A 304 8.10 2.67 -0.97
N ALA A 305 7.86 2.20 0.24
CA ALA A 305 8.70 2.56 1.39
C ALA A 305 9.79 1.51 1.63
N THR A 306 9.59 0.28 1.17
CA THR A 306 10.54 -0.82 1.28
C THR A 306 10.84 -1.45 -0.09
N TRP A 307 11.90 -2.25 -0.19
CA TRP A 307 12.32 -2.90 -1.44
C TRP A 307 12.62 -4.40 -1.33
N PRO A 308 11.67 -5.21 -0.79
CA PRO A 308 11.84 -6.65 -0.65
C PRO A 308 11.74 -7.36 -2.00
N ASP A 309 12.14 -8.64 -2.04
CA ASP A 309 12.14 -9.46 -3.26
C ASP A 309 10.77 -9.55 -3.94
N GLY A 310 9.68 -9.54 -3.16
CA GLY A 310 8.33 -9.47 -3.71
C GLY A 310 8.12 -8.25 -4.60
N VAL A 311 8.50 -7.06 -4.12
CA VAL A 311 8.35 -5.81 -4.88
C VAL A 311 9.29 -5.79 -6.07
N ARG A 312 10.50 -6.32 -5.93
CA ARG A 312 11.44 -6.49 -7.06
C ARG A 312 10.84 -7.32 -8.18
N ARG A 313 10.16 -8.43 -7.85
CA ARG A 313 9.45 -9.26 -8.84
C ARG A 313 8.31 -8.49 -9.50
N LEU A 314 7.45 -7.87 -8.70
CA LEU A 314 6.35 -7.02 -9.18
C LEU A 314 6.90 -5.97 -10.16
N ALA A 315 7.95 -5.25 -9.80
CA ALA A 315 8.53 -4.22 -10.64
C ALA A 315 9.05 -4.75 -11.99
N LYS A 316 9.71 -5.92 -11.99
CA LYS A 316 10.14 -6.58 -13.23
C LYS A 316 8.95 -6.96 -14.12
N SER A 317 7.82 -7.37 -13.53
CA SER A 317 6.64 -7.72 -14.30
C SER A 317 6.00 -6.49 -14.93
N TYR A 318 5.80 -5.38 -14.20
CA TYR A 318 4.94 -4.27 -14.64
C TYR A 318 5.63 -3.03 -15.20
N LEU A 319 6.94 -2.86 -15.00
CA LEU A 319 7.70 -1.71 -15.51
C LEU A 319 8.59 -2.10 -16.69
N LYS A 320 8.84 -1.15 -17.59
CA LYS A 320 9.68 -1.34 -18.78
C LYS A 320 10.92 -0.46 -18.70
N ASN A 321 12.10 -1.10 -18.56
CA ASN A 321 13.39 -0.42 -18.42
C ASN A 321 13.31 0.77 -17.43
N PRO A 322 12.98 0.52 -16.15
CA PRO A 322 12.81 1.61 -15.20
C PRO A 322 14.15 2.16 -14.71
N MET A 323 14.15 3.41 -14.28
CA MET A 323 15.15 3.92 -13.34
C MET A 323 14.66 3.71 -11.92
N ILE A 324 15.59 3.53 -10.98
CA ILE A 324 15.30 3.40 -9.55
C ILE A 324 15.95 4.55 -8.79
N VAL A 325 15.20 5.13 -7.86
CA VAL A 325 15.64 6.22 -6.99
C VAL A 325 15.35 5.82 -5.56
N TYR A 326 16.39 5.79 -4.73
CA TYR A 326 16.29 5.63 -3.29
C TYR A 326 16.54 6.98 -2.62
N VAL A 327 15.76 7.28 -1.59
CA VAL A 327 15.96 8.43 -0.72
C VAL A 327 15.99 7.97 0.72
N GLY A 328 17.11 8.27 1.37
CA GLY A 328 17.53 7.69 2.62
C GLY A 328 18.29 6.39 2.39
N THR A 329 19.00 5.95 3.42
CA THR A 329 19.53 4.61 3.48
C THR A 329 18.40 3.60 3.28
N LEU A 330 18.64 2.55 2.48
CA LEU A 330 17.77 1.36 2.36
C LEU A 330 17.29 0.87 3.74
N ASP A 331 18.12 1.12 4.74
CA ASP A 331 17.81 1.08 6.15
C ASP A 331 17.10 2.37 6.62
N LEU A 332 15.77 2.36 6.59
CA LEU A 332 14.99 2.73 7.77
C LEU A 332 15.28 4.06 8.47
N ALA A 333 15.64 5.16 7.80
CA ALA A 333 15.79 6.47 8.46
C ALA A 333 14.55 6.98 9.27
N ALA A 334 13.35 6.39 9.13
CA ALA A 334 12.22 6.68 10.02
C ALA A 334 12.47 6.19 11.46
N VAL A 335 13.34 5.19 11.61
CA VAL A 335 13.73 4.54 12.87
C VAL A 335 14.71 5.43 13.65
N SER A 336 15.48 6.32 13.00
CA SER A 336 16.47 7.17 13.71
C SER A 336 15.85 8.37 14.44
N THR A 337 14.70 8.88 13.99
CA THR A 337 14.01 10.02 14.64
C THR A 337 13.06 9.60 15.77
N VAL A 338 12.81 8.30 15.89
CA VAL A 338 11.88 7.72 16.87
C VAL A 338 12.68 6.96 17.92
N GLN A 339 12.50 7.35 19.19
CA GLN A 339 13.03 6.59 20.31
C GLN A 339 12.30 5.26 20.39
N GLN A 340 13.01 4.15 20.32
CA GLN A 340 12.43 2.82 20.33
C GLN A 340 12.80 2.09 21.61
N LYS A 341 11.77 1.65 22.32
CA LYS A 341 11.88 0.87 23.54
C LYS A 341 11.30 -0.51 23.31
N VAL A 342 12.16 -1.51 23.29
CA VAL A 342 11.75 -2.92 23.21
C VAL A 342 11.70 -3.51 24.60
N ILE A 343 10.61 -4.21 24.91
CA ILE A 343 10.39 -4.87 26.20
C ILE A 343 10.09 -6.34 25.92
N VAL A 344 11.00 -7.21 26.33
CA VAL A 344 10.76 -8.64 26.31
C VAL A 344 9.91 -8.99 27.51
N ILE A 345 8.73 -9.56 27.28
CA ILE A 345 7.72 -9.76 28.32
C ILE A 345 6.91 -11.04 28.08
N PRO A 346 6.46 -11.72 29.14
CA PRO A 346 5.47 -12.78 29.02
C PRO A 346 4.12 -12.27 28.48
N GLU A 347 3.37 -13.14 27.81
CA GLU A 347 2.10 -12.78 27.14
C GLU A 347 1.06 -12.27 28.15
N GLU A 348 1.02 -12.88 29.33
CA GLU A 348 0.11 -12.58 30.43
C GLU A 348 0.33 -11.19 31.05
N GLU A 349 1.55 -10.65 30.98
CA GLU A 349 1.90 -9.36 31.58
C GLU A 349 1.68 -8.18 30.63
N LYS A 350 1.52 -8.43 29.31
CA LYS A 350 1.33 -7.39 28.29
C LYS A 350 0.24 -6.37 28.65
N ARG A 351 -0.91 -6.87 29.14
CA ARG A 351 -2.06 -6.02 29.50
C ARG A 351 -1.73 -5.08 30.65
N SER A 352 -1.11 -5.61 31.72
CA SER A 352 -0.71 -4.82 32.88
C SER A 352 0.30 -3.72 32.50
N PHE A 353 1.28 -4.09 31.68
CA PHE A 353 2.27 -3.14 31.17
C PHE A 353 1.63 -2.04 30.33
N MET A 354 0.74 -2.39 29.40
CA MET A 354 0.01 -1.43 28.57
C MET A 354 -0.81 -0.46 29.42
N HIS A 355 -1.54 -0.93 30.43
CA HIS A 355 -2.29 -0.03 31.32
C HIS A 355 -1.37 0.92 32.09
N SER A 356 -0.21 0.44 32.53
CA SER A 356 0.81 1.26 33.20
C SER A 356 1.37 2.34 32.27
N PHE A 357 1.64 1.98 31.01
CA PHE A 357 2.04 2.91 29.96
C PHE A 357 0.97 3.98 29.72
N ILE A 358 -0.29 3.60 29.54
CA ILE A 358 -1.39 4.55 29.30
C ILE A 358 -1.57 5.52 30.47
N LYS A 359 -1.40 5.05 31.71
CA LYS A 359 -1.42 5.92 32.90
C LYS A 359 -0.23 6.89 32.97
N SER A 360 0.90 6.54 32.37
CA SER A 360 2.09 7.41 32.33
C SER A 360 2.02 8.49 31.24
N MET A 361 1.08 8.39 30.30
CA MET A 361 0.91 9.36 29.23
C MET A 361 0.55 10.75 29.75
N LYS A 362 1.21 11.78 29.21
CA LYS A 362 0.90 13.17 29.49
C LYS A 362 -0.42 13.58 28.83
N PRO A 363 -1.07 14.68 29.28
CA PRO A 363 -2.34 15.13 28.71
C PRO A 363 -2.31 15.44 27.21
N LYS A 364 -1.16 15.84 26.66
CA LYS A 364 -0.98 16.15 25.24
C LYS A 364 -0.60 14.94 24.39
N ASP A 365 -0.31 13.81 25.02
CA ASP A 365 0.14 12.64 24.30
C ASP A 365 -1.04 11.98 23.58
N LYS A 366 -0.74 11.53 22.36
CA LYS A 366 -1.62 10.77 21.47
C LYS A 366 -0.90 9.49 21.04
N VAL A 367 -1.58 8.35 21.17
CA VAL A 367 -1.01 7.01 20.92
C VAL A 367 -1.84 6.20 19.93
N ILE A 368 -1.15 5.46 19.06
CA ILE A 368 -1.73 4.34 18.33
C ILE A 368 -1.24 3.04 18.96
N ILE A 369 -2.17 2.18 19.37
CA ILE A 369 -1.91 0.85 19.91
C ILE A 369 -2.17 -0.18 18.82
N PHE A 370 -1.14 -0.92 18.42
CA PHE A 370 -1.22 -1.96 17.41
C PHE A 370 -1.42 -3.33 18.02
N VAL A 371 -2.45 -4.03 17.55
CA VAL A 371 -2.80 -5.40 17.97
C VAL A 371 -2.91 -6.31 16.76
N GLY A 372 -2.57 -7.59 16.92
CA GLY A 372 -2.66 -8.57 15.83
C GLY A 372 -4.10 -8.99 15.53
N LYS A 373 -4.93 -9.13 16.58
CA LYS A 373 -6.38 -9.42 16.51
C LYS A 373 -7.06 -8.72 17.70
N LYS A 374 -8.40 -8.73 17.73
CA LYS A 374 -9.21 -8.32 18.90
C LYS A 374 -9.03 -6.85 19.33
N ALA A 375 -9.02 -5.93 18.36
CA ALA A 375 -8.98 -4.50 18.64
C ALA A 375 -10.17 -4.03 19.49
N ASP A 376 -11.37 -4.57 19.25
CA ASP A 376 -12.57 -4.24 20.01
C ASP A 376 -12.52 -4.72 21.47
N ASP A 377 -11.98 -5.91 21.73
CA ASP A 377 -11.84 -6.42 23.11
C ASP A 377 -11.01 -5.43 23.95
N LEU A 378 -9.87 -4.99 23.40
CA LEU A 378 -8.98 -4.06 24.09
C LEU A 378 -9.60 -2.65 24.24
N ALA A 379 -10.31 -2.18 23.21
CA ALA A 379 -11.03 -0.91 23.27
C ALA A 379 -12.19 -0.95 24.29
N SER A 380 -12.89 -2.08 24.40
CA SER A 380 -13.93 -2.30 25.39
C SER A 380 -13.37 -2.27 26.81
N ASP A 381 -12.22 -2.89 27.05
CA ASP A 381 -11.53 -2.86 28.35
C ASP A 381 -11.21 -1.42 28.79
N PHE A 382 -10.72 -0.59 27.87
CA PHE A 382 -10.50 0.84 28.13
C PHE A 382 -11.82 1.59 28.39
N GLY A 383 -12.87 1.29 27.63
CA GLY A 383 -14.19 1.88 27.80
C GLY A 383 -14.78 1.62 29.18
N ILE A 384 -14.66 0.39 29.71
CA ILE A 384 -15.10 0.01 31.06
C ILE A 384 -14.36 0.84 32.13
N GLN A 385 -13.10 1.19 31.88
CA GLN A 385 -12.29 2.02 32.78
C GLN A 385 -12.54 3.53 32.61
N GLY A 386 -13.48 3.92 31.74
CA GLY A 386 -13.78 5.33 31.45
C GLY A 386 -12.70 6.05 30.65
N ILE A 387 -11.82 5.31 29.96
CA ILE A 387 -10.75 5.87 29.14
C ILE A 387 -11.27 6.06 27.70
N PRO A 388 -11.33 7.31 27.18
CA PRO A 388 -11.80 7.54 25.82
C PRO A 388 -10.87 6.92 24.76
N VAL A 389 -11.41 6.01 23.96
CA VAL A 389 -10.67 5.24 22.96
C VAL A 389 -11.54 5.02 21.72
N GLN A 390 -10.90 4.83 20.57
CA GLN A 390 -11.54 4.30 19.36
C GLN A 390 -10.79 3.05 18.88
N SER A 391 -11.51 2.13 18.22
CA SER A 391 -10.93 0.98 17.52
C SER A 391 -10.99 1.15 16.00
N LEU A 392 -9.97 0.68 15.28
CA LEU A 392 -9.89 0.74 13.82
C LEU A 392 -9.39 -0.60 13.26
N HIS A 393 -10.29 -1.34 12.60
CA HIS A 393 -9.98 -2.62 11.93
C HIS A 393 -10.96 -2.89 10.78
N GLY A 394 -10.64 -3.87 9.95
CA GLY A 394 -11.39 -4.17 8.72
C GLY A 394 -12.80 -4.76 8.92
N ASN A 395 -13.18 -5.13 10.15
CA ASN A 395 -14.53 -5.65 10.44
C ASN A 395 -15.52 -4.55 10.84
N ARG A 396 -15.08 -3.31 11.09
CA ARG A 396 -15.99 -2.18 11.35
C ARG A 396 -16.55 -1.65 10.03
N GLU A 397 -17.76 -1.08 10.11
CA GLU A 397 -18.35 -0.39 8.96
C GLU A 397 -17.50 0.82 8.56
N GLN A 398 -17.56 1.20 7.28
CA GLN A 398 -16.71 2.26 6.74
C GLN A 398 -16.97 3.61 7.42
N CYS A 399 -18.24 3.96 7.65
CA CYS A 399 -18.63 5.17 8.37
C CYS A 399 -18.05 5.21 9.80
N ASP A 400 -18.05 4.08 10.51
CA ASP A 400 -17.46 3.97 11.85
C ASP A 400 -15.94 4.15 11.81
N ARG A 401 -15.27 3.59 10.79
CA ARG A 401 -13.82 3.75 10.60
C ARG A 401 -13.45 5.20 10.33
N GLU A 402 -14.22 5.88 9.49
CA GLU A 402 -14.05 7.31 9.18
C GLU A 402 -14.30 8.18 10.42
N GLN A 403 -15.35 7.89 11.19
CA GLN A 403 -15.64 8.61 12.43
C GLN A 403 -14.57 8.39 13.50
N ALA A 404 -14.11 7.15 13.68
CA ALA A 404 -13.03 6.81 14.60
C ALA A 404 -11.73 7.56 14.27
N LEU A 405 -11.40 7.64 12.98
CA LEU A 405 -10.24 8.37 12.51
C LEU A 405 -10.41 9.88 12.67
N ASP A 406 -11.59 10.43 12.36
CA ASP A 406 -11.91 11.84 12.55
C ASP A 406 -11.83 12.25 14.02
N ASP A 407 -12.38 11.42 14.93
CA ASP A 407 -12.33 11.64 16.37
C ASP A 407 -10.89 11.66 16.89
N PHE A 408 -10.05 10.75 16.39
CA PHE A 408 -8.64 10.70 16.74
C PHE A 408 -7.86 11.90 16.15
N LYS A 409 -8.12 12.29 14.90
CA LYS A 409 -7.50 13.46 14.25
C LYS A 409 -7.84 14.75 14.98
N LYS A 410 -9.12 14.96 15.33
CA LYS A 410 -9.61 16.14 16.07
C LYS A 410 -9.25 16.12 17.56
N GLY A 411 -8.66 15.03 18.07
CA GLY A 411 -8.26 14.89 19.46
C GLY A 411 -9.42 14.66 20.44
N LYS A 412 -10.62 14.31 19.94
CA LYS A 412 -11.74 13.88 20.79
C LYS A 412 -11.38 12.61 21.57
N VAL A 413 -10.61 11.72 20.94
CA VAL A 413 -9.93 10.61 21.61
C VAL A 413 -8.42 10.73 21.39
N ARG A 414 -7.64 10.26 22.37
CA ARG A 414 -6.16 10.30 22.32
C ARG A 414 -5.55 8.91 22.10
N ILE A 415 -6.36 7.86 22.19
CA ILE A 415 -5.95 6.47 22.06
C ILE A 415 -6.72 5.87 20.89
N LEU A 416 -5.99 5.31 19.94
CA LEU A 416 -6.54 4.56 18.81
C LEU A 416 -5.97 3.14 18.84
N VAL A 417 -6.83 2.15 19.05
CA VAL A 417 -6.45 0.73 18.94
C VAL A 417 -6.67 0.30 17.50
N ALA A 418 -5.63 -0.18 16.81
CA ALA A 418 -5.72 -0.50 15.40
C ALA A 418 -5.10 -1.86 15.06
N THR A 419 -5.64 -2.50 14.03
CA THR A 419 -4.93 -3.59 13.34
C THR A 419 -4.10 -3.02 12.19
N ASP A 420 -3.13 -3.79 11.71
CA ASP A 420 -2.25 -3.41 10.61
C ASP A 420 -2.98 -2.98 9.35
N LEU A 421 -4.00 -3.75 8.97
CA LEU A 421 -4.80 -3.47 7.78
C LEU A 421 -5.43 -2.07 7.81
N ALA A 422 -5.87 -1.65 9.00
CA ALA A 422 -6.63 -0.43 9.18
C ALA A 422 -5.76 0.81 9.39
N SER A 423 -4.51 0.61 9.79
CA SER A 423 -3.58 1.66 10.21
C SER A 423 -2.57 2.05 9.12
N ARG A 424 -2.47 1.26 8.06
CA ARG A 424 -1.71 1.57 6.84
C ARG A 424 -2.33 2.79 6.13
N GLY A 425 -1.49 3.72 5.69
CA GLY A 425 -1.95 4.97 5.07
C GLY A 425 -2.53 6.00 6.04
N LEU A 426 -2.45 5.80 7.36
CA LEU A 426 -2.86 6.83 8.31
C LEU A 426 -1.95 8.06 8.22
N ASP A 427 -2.54 9.19 7.85
CA ASP A 427 -1.93 10.51 7.91
C ASP A 427 -2.50 11.33 9.07
N VAL A 428 -1.84 11.18 10.21
CA VAL A 428 -2.11 11.93 11.43
C VAL A 428 -0.76 12.46 11.89
N HIS A 429 -0.61 13.77 11.93
CA HIS A 429 0.68 14.40 12.11
C HIS A 429 1.09 14.48 13.59
N ASP A 430 0.14 14.51 14.52
CA ASP A 430 0.35 14.76 15.95
C ASP A 430 0.37 13.49 16.82
N ILE A 431 0.71 12.34 16.23
CA ILE A 431 0.95 11.12 17.00
C ILE A 431 2.28 11.27 17.73
N THR A 432 2.25 11.11 19.05
CA THR A 432 3.44 11.18 19.91
C THR A 432 4.02 9.78 20.16
N HIS A 433 3.15 8.79 20.33
CA HIS A 433 3.53 7.44 20.72
C HIS A 433 2.98 6.38 19.77
N VAL A 434 3.76 5.34 19.53
CA VAL A 434 3.33 4.09 18.92
C VAL A 434 3.51 2.99 19.95
N PHE A 435 2.48 2.18 20.17
CA PHE A 435 2.55 1.06 21.11
C PHE A 435 2.24 -0.24 20.38
N ASN A 436 3.25 -1.07 20.15
CA ASN A 436 3.07 -2.40 19.59
C ASN A 436 2.75 -3.37 20.72
N PHE A 437 1.45 -3.60 20.96
CA PHE A 437 0.98 -4.56 21.94
C PHE A 437 1.31 -6.00 21.51
N ASP A 438 1.09 -6.29 20.23
CA ASP A 438 1.56 -7.50 19.58
C ASP A 438 2.68 -7.17 18.61
N PHE A 439 3.72 -8.00 18.58
CA PHE A 439 4.74 -7.90 17.55
C PHE A 439 4.11 -8.10 16.15
N PRO A 440 4.51 -7.31 15.14
CA PRO A 440 3.99 -7.44 13.77
C PRO A 440 4.34 -8.77 13.11
N ARG A 441 3.73 -9.03 11.94
CA ARG A 441 3.92 -10.31 11.24
C ARG A 441 5.27 -10.42 10.53
N ASN A 442 5.91 -9.30 10.25
CA ASN A 442 7.23 -9.19 9.64
C ASN A 442 7.90 -7.89 10.08
N ILE A 443 9.18 -7.73 9.73
CA ILE A 443 9.99 -6.61 10.19
C ILE A 443 9.68 -5.31 9.43
N GLU A 444 9.20 -5.41 8.19
CA GLU A 444 8.79 -4.26 7.39
C GLU A 444 7.57 -3.57 8.01
N GLU A 445 6.63 -4.36 8.54
CA GLU A 445 5.47 -3.85 9.24
C GLU A 445 5.86 -3.16 10.55
N TYR A 446 6.83 -3.70 11.31
CA TYR A 446 7.39 -3.03 12.49
C TYR A 446 7.81 -1.59 12.18
N VAL A 447 8.59 -1.44 11.12
CA VAL A 447 9.07 -0.15 10.64
C VAL A 447 7.91 0.78 10.29
N HIS A 448 6.91 0.29 9.57
CA HIS A 448 5.77 1.09 9.17
C HIS A 448 4.93 1.58 10.36
N ARG A 449 4.81 0.73 11.39
CA ARG A 449 4.14 1.07 12.65
C ARG A 449 4.91 2.14 13.39
N VAL A 450 6.21 1.96 13.60
CA VAL A 450 7.09 2.95 14.26
C VAL A 450 7.06 4.29 13.53
N GLY A 451 7.07 4.28 12.19
CA GLY A 451 6.94 5.49 11.35
C GLY A 451 5.56 6.16 11.36
N ARG A 452 4.62 5.75 12.22
CA ARG A 452 3.40 6.53 12.50
C ARG A 452 3.68 7.72 13.42
N THR A 453 4.74 7.68 14.23
CA THR A 453 5.23 8.83 15.01
C THR A 453 6.51 9.40 14.37
N GLY A 454 7.08 10.47 14.94
CA GLY A 454 8.35 11.05 14.48
C GLY A 454 8.28 11.80 13.13
N ARG A 455 7.09 12.26 12.71
CA ARG A 455 6.90 12.89 11.40
C ARG A 455 7.19 14.39 11.41
N ALA A 456 7.58 14.93 10.25
CA ALA A 456 7.77 16.36 9.99
C ALA A 456 8.74 17.05 10.99
N GLY A 457 9.84 16.38 11.33
CA GLY A 457 10.88 16.91 12.22
C GLY A 457 10.54 16.85 13.71
N ARG A 458 9.42 16.25 14.10
CA ARG A 458 9.11 15.96 15.51
C ARG A 458 9.77 14.67 15.97
N SER A 459 10.11 14.60 17.25
CA SER A 459 10.47 13.32 17.90
C SER A 459 9.21 12.51 18.22
N GLY A 460 9.38 11.20 18.32
CA GLY A 460 8.35 10.26 18.72
C GLY A 460 8.91 9.13 19.56
N GLU A 461 8.04 8.42 20.28
CA GLU A 461 8.42 7.21 21.03
C GLU A 461 7.63 6.00 20.51
N ALA A 462 8.31 4.88 20.33
CA ALA A 462 7.71 3.60 20.00
C ALA A 462 8.04 2.56 21.07
N VAL A 463 7.02 2.02 21.72
CA VAL A 463 7.14 0.95 22.72
C VAL A 463 6.67 -0.35 22.09
N THR A 464 7.51 -1.39 22.13
CA THR A 464 7.20 -2.68 21.49
C THR A 464 7.36 -3.83 22.47
N LEU A 465 6.26 -4.57 22.66
CA LEU A 465 6.26 -5.78 23.47
C LEU A 465 6.66 -6.97 22.60
N VAL A 466 7.67 -7.73 23.04
CA VAL A 466 8.19 -8.91 22.36
C VAL A 466 8.05 -10.11 23.28
N THR A 467 7.50 -11.20 22.76
CA THR A 467 7.32 -12.44 23.52
C THR A 467 8.24 -13.53 23.01
N SER A 468 8.28 -14.66 23.72
CA SER A 468 9.00 -15.86 23.27
C SER A 468 8.54 -16.38 21.91
N ASN A 469 7.30 -16.10 21.50
CA ASN A 469 6.77 -16.49 20.19
C ASN A 469 7.35 -15.67 19.03
N ASP A 470 7.93 -14.51 19.32
CA ASP A 470 8.43 -13.55 18.34
C ASP A 470 9.93 -13.69 18.06
N TRP A 471 10.59 -14.63 18.75
CA TRP A 471 12.04 -14.91 18.69
C TRP A 471 12.65 -15.05 17.29
N ARG A 472 11.85 -15.43 16.28
CA ARG A 472 12.29 -15.51 14.88
C ARG A 472 12.69 -14.16 14.30
N PHE A 473 12.10 -13.08 14.79
CA PHE A 473 12.37 -11.70 14.32
C PHE A 473 13.44 -11.00 15.17
N ALA A 474 13.91 -11.61 16.26
CA ALA A 474 14.80 -10.95 17.21
C ALA A 474 16.12 -10.50 16.56
N SER A 475 16.68 -11.29 15.64
CA SER A 475 17.92 -10.90 14.93
C SER A 475 17.69 -9.68 14.03
N GLU A 476 16.64 -9.69 13.20
CA GLU A 476 16.31 -8.56 12.32
C GLU A 476 15.95 -7.31 13.12
N LEU A 477 15.30 -7.45 14.28
CA LEU A 477 14.99 -6.34 15.16
C LEU A 477 16.25 -5.73 15.79
N ILE A 478 17.21 -6.56 16.24
CA ILE A 478 18.49 -6.09 16.79
C ILE A 478 19.22 -5.25 15.74
N ASP A 479 19.33 -5.75 14.51
CA ASP A 479 19.96 -5.02 13.41
C ASP A 479 19.34 -3.61 13.22
N ILE A 480 18.01 -3.49 13.33
CA ILE A 480 17.31 -2.21 13.22
C ILE A 480 17.64 -1.28 14.39
N LEU A 481 17.64 -1.81 15.62
CA LEU A 481 17.95 -1.04 16.83
C LEU A 481 19.41 -0.55 16.83
N GLU A 482 20.36 -1.40 16.42
CA GLU A 482 21.78 -1.04 16.28
C GLU A 482 21.96 0.11 15.29
N ARG A 483 21.38 -0.03 14.08
CA ARG A 483 21.46 1.01 13.04
C ARG A 483 20.87 2.35 13.48
N ALA A 484 19.85 2.31 14.33
CA ALA A 484 19.21 3.51 14.86
C ALA A 484 19.81 4.00 16.18
N ASN A 485 20.94 3.42 16.61
CA ASN A 485 21.64 3.76 17.85
C ASN A 485 20.70 3.73 19.08
N GLN A 486 19.85 2.71 19.15
CA GLN A 486 18.91 2.49 20.24
C GLN A 486 19.49 1.52 21.27
N VAL A 487 18.95 1.56 22.48
CA VAL A 487 19.33 0.59 23.53
C VAL A 487 18.71 -0.76 23.22
N ILE A 488 19.54 -1.79 23.16
CA ILE A 488 19.13 -3.17 22.87
C ILE A 488 19.05 -3.93 24.20
N PRO A 489 17.88 -4.49 24.56
CA PRO A 489 17.76 -5.28 25.78
C PRO A 489 18.59 -6.57 25.71
N ASP A 490 19.32 -6.89 26.78
CA ASP A 490 20.09 -8.16 26.89
C ASP A 490 19.20 -9.39 26.68
N GLU A 491 17.95 -9.31 27.12
CA GLU A 491 16.94 -10.36 26.96
C GLU A 491 16.60 -10.63 25.48
N LEU A 492 16.64 -9.59 24.64
CA LEU A 492 16.41 -9.71 23.20
C LEU A 492 17.62 -10.35 22.50
N ILE A 493 18.84 -9.99 22.92
CA ILE A 493 20.08 -10.63 22.44
C ILE A 493 20.05 -12.13 22.77
N ALA A 494 19.78 -12.46 24.03
CA ALA A 494 19.64 -13.86 24.45
C ALA A 494 18.52 -14.60 23.70
N MET A 495 17.42 -13.92 23.37
CA MET A 495 16.35 -14.48 22.54
C MET A 495 16.82 -14.82 21.12
N ALA A 496 17.57 -13.92 20.48
CA ALA A 496 18.13 -14.14 19.15
C ALA A 496 19.14 -15.29 19.13
N GLU A 497 20.01 -15.40 20.14
CA GLU A 497 20.96 -16.51 20.30
C GLU A 497 20.24 -17.86 20.44
N ARG A 498 19.21 -17.94 21.29
CA ARG A 498 18.39 -19.15 21.44
C ARG A 498 17.74 -19.58 20.14
N TYR A 499 17.26 -18.63 19.34
CA TYR A 499 16.69 -18.93 18.03
C TYR A 499 17.73 -19.48 17.06
N LYS A 500 18.91 -18.85 16.96
CA LYS A 500 20.04 -19.33 16.13
C LYS A 500 20.46 -20.75 16.53
N GLN A 501 20.59 -21.02 17.82
CA GLN A 501 20.90 -22.36 18.33
C GLN A 501 19.80 -23.39 17.97
N SER A 502 18.53 -22.99 18.03
CA SER A 502 17.42 -23.86 17.62
C SER A 502 17.44 -24.19 16.12
N GLN A 503 17.78 -23.22 15.27
CA GLN A 503 17.91 -23.45 13.83
C GLN A 503 19.07 -24.41 13.52
N MET A 504 20.24 -24.16 14.11
CA MET A 504 21.41 -25.04 13.96
C MET A 504 21.09 -26.49 14.40
N ARG A 505 20.36 -26.68 15.51
CA ARG A 505 19.92 -28.02 15.94
C ARG A 505 18.99 -28.69 14.93
N LYS A 506 18.06 -27.94 14.33
CA LYS A 506 17.14 -28.47 13.31
C LYS A 506 17.85 -28.84 12.01
N GLU A 507 18.90 -28.12 11.64
CA GLU A 507 19.74 -28.45 10.48
C GLU A 507 20.52 -29.73 10.73
N ILE A 508 21.18 -29.84 11.89
CA ILE A 508 21.88 -31.06 12.30
C ILE A 508 20.94 -32.27 12.31
N GLU A 509 19.71 -32.12 12.82
CA GLU A 509 18.73 -33.22 12.87
C GLU A 509 18.23 -33.66 11.48
N LYS A 510 18.24 -32.77 10.48
CA LYS A 510 17.89 -33.12 9.09
C LYS A 510 18.96 -33.94 8.40
N ASP A 511 20.22 -33.76 8.78
CA ASP A 511 21.37 -34.48 8.21
C ASP A 511 21.59 -35.87 8.82
N ILE A 512 20.82 -36.25 9.85
CA ILE A 512 20.87 -37.59 10.44
C ILE A 512 20.00 -38.53 9.57
N PRO A 513 20.58 -39.59 8.96
CA PRO A 513 19.83 -40.57 8.19
C PRO A 513 18.77 -41.24 9.07
N ARG A 514 17.50 -41.21 8.65
CA ARG A 514 16.43 -41.91 9.36
C ARG A 514 16.78 -43.41 9.43
N PRO A 515 16.70 -44.06 10.60
CA PRO A 515 16.94 -45.49 10.70
C PRO A 515 16.00 -46.24 9.76
N TRP A 516 16.56 -47.15 8.96
CA TRP A 516 15.82 -48.06 8.08
C TRP A 516 14.72 -48.77 8.89
N ARG A 517 13.45 -48.42 8.65
CA ARG A 517 12.32 -49.16 9.22
C ARG A 517 12.32 -50.55 8.56
N LYS A 518 12.60 -51.59 9.34
CA LYS A 518 12.41 -52.98 8.88
C LYS A 518 10.96 -53.14 8.41
N PRO A 519 10.70 -53.76 7.24
CA PRO A 519 9.34 -54.10 6.84
C PRO A 519 8.74 -55.02 7.89
N SER A 520 7.58 -54.65 8.43
CA SER A 520 6.77 -55.57 9.24
C SER A 520 6.34 -56.73 8.33
N LYS A 521 6.64 -57.96 8.75
CA LYS A 521 6.18 -59.20 8.11
C LYS A 521 4.68 -59.38 8.27
#